data_AF-A0A679FL52-F1
#
_entry.id   AF-A0A679FL52-F1
#
_cell.length_a   1.000
_cell.length_b   1.000
_cell.length_c   1.000
_cell.angle_alpha   90.00
_cell.angle_beta   90.00
_cell.angle_gamma   90.00
#
_symmetry.space_group_name_H-M   'P 1'
#
loop_
_entity.id
_entity.type
_entity.pdbx_description
1 polymer ?
#
loop_
_entity_poly.entity_id
_entity_poly.type
_entity_poly.pdbx_seq_one_letter_code
_entity_poly.pdbx_strand_id
1 'polypeptide(L)'
;MLSEYGERIQKATRALEAFLGGYEALGTLIVDGGTVSLETGRGEIVLDETYVIEVYSDGKYHPITYDQARSTISSDGWPLYAGLEARVKAR
;
A
#
# COMPACT_ATOMS: atom_id res chain seq x y z
N MET A 1 -10.44 7.51 22.12
CA MET A 1 -11.75 6.79 22.11
C MET A 1 -12.67 7.23 20.95
N LEU A 2 -13.04 8.50 20.77
CA LEU A 2 -13.82 8.92 19.57
C LEU A 2 -13.01 8.88 18.26
N SER A 3 -11.69 9.08 18.33
CA SER A 3 -10.78 9.05 17.17
C SER A 3 -10.62 7.66 16.56
N GLU A 4 -10.43 6.62 17.39
CA GLU A 4 -10.22 5.23 16.94
C GLU A 4 -11.45 4.66 16.23
N TYR A 5 -12.66 5.08 16.64
CA TYR A 5 -13.88 4.65 15.96
C TYR A 5 -13.99 5.25 14.54
N GLY A 6 -13.64 6.53 14.38
CA GLY A 6 -13.59 7.17 13.07
C GLY A 6 -12.55 6.54 12.14
N GLU A 7 -11.36 6.23 12.66
CA GLU A 7 -10.30 5.58 11.91
C GLU A 7 -10.69 4.18 11.43
N ARG A 8 -11.35 3.40 12.30
CA ARG A 8 -11.87 2.06 11.95
C ARG A 8 -12.89 2.12 10.82
N ILE A 9 -13.81 3.10 10.85
CA ILE A 9 -14.80 3.29 9.79
C ILE A 9 -14.08 3.64 8.48
N GLN A 10 -13.16 4.59 8.50
CA GLN A 10 -12.42 5.00 7.30
C GLN A 10 -11.64 3.82 6.68
N LYS A 11 -10.96 3.02 7.52
CA LYS A 11 -10.24 1.83 7.06
C LYS A 11 -11.18 0.79 6.43
N ALA A 12 -12.35 0.58 7.05
CA ALA A 12 -13.38 -0.32 6.49
C ALA A 12 -13.92 0.19 5.15
N THR A 13 -14.18 1.50 5.02
CA THR A 13 -14.60 2.12 3.75
C THR A 13 -13.55 1.92 2.66
N ARG A 14 -12.27 2.18 2.94
CA ARG A 14 -11.18 1.98 1.96
C ARG A 14 -11.04 0.52 1.53
N ALA A 15 -11.21 -0.42 2.44
CA ALA A 15 -11.22 -1.85 2.10
C ALA A 15 -12.38 -2.22 1.16
N LEU A 16 -13.56 -1.65 1.38
CA LEU A 16 -14.72 -1.85 0.48
C LEU A 16 -14.47 -1.22 -0.89
N GLU A 17 -13.94 0.01 -0.95
CA GLU A 17 -13.60 0.68 -2.21
C GLU A 17 -12.54 -0.09 -3.01
N ALA A 18 -11.51 -0.61 -2.33
CA ALA A 18 -10.50 -1.46 -2.94
C ALA A 18 -11.13 -2.72 -3.55
N PHE A 19 -11.98 -3.42 -2.79
CA PHE A 19 -12.69 -4.61 -3.28
C PHE A 19 -13.58 -4.29 -4.50
N LEU A 20 -14.38 -3.22 -4.43
CA LEU A 20 -15.24 -2.79 -5.55
C LEU A 20 -14.44 -2.33 -6.78
N GLY A 21 -13.23 -1.80 -6.57
CA GLY A 21 -12.30 -1.38 -7.62
C GLY A 21 -11.49 -2.52 -8.25
N GLY A 22 -11.75 -3.77 -7.84
CA GLY A 22 -11.02 -4.94 -8.33
C GLY A 22 -9.59 -5.05 -7.78
N TYR A 23 -9.29 -4.40 -6.66
CA TYR A 23 -8.04 -4.61 -5.94
C TYR A 23 -8.12 -5.90 -5.13
N GLU A 24 -7.10 -6.73 -5.29
CA GLU A 24 -7.01 -8.05 -4.67
C GLU A 24 -6.66 -7.95 -3.20
N ALA A 25 -5.84 -6.95 -2.84
CA ALA A 25 -5.36 -6.77 -1.48
C ALA A 25 -5.17 -5.29 -1.11
N LEU A 26 -5.34 -5.04 0.18
CA LEU A 26 -5.04 -3.78 0.88
C LEU A 26 -4.14 -4.14 2.08
N GLY A 27 -3.07 -3.39 2.27
CA GLY A 27 -2.08 -3.68 3.32
C GLY A 27 -1.08 -2.54 3.51
N THR A 28 0.04 -2.84 4.13
CA THR A 28 1.17 -1.92 4.33
C THR A 28 2.29 -2.31 3.39
N LEU A 29 2.84 -1.33 2.67
CA LEU A 29 3.96 -1.57 1.76
C LEU A 29 5.26 -1.75 2.56
N ILE A 30 5.96 -2.85 2.33
CA ILE A 30 7.25 -3.16 2.93
C ILE A 30 8.32 -3.12 1.84
N VAL A 31 9.46 -2.51 2.15
CA VAL A 31 10.63 -2.47 1.26
C VAL A 31 11.83 -2.93 2.08
N ASP A 32 12.35 -4.11 1.78
CA ASP A 32 13.52 -4.68 2.45
C ASP A 32 14.40 -5.43 1.45
N GLY A 33 15.72 -5.26 1.55
CA GLY A 33 16.68 -5.93 0.68
C GLY A 33 16.48 -5.72 -0.84
N GLY A 34 15.74 -4.68 -1.25
CA GLY A 34 15.36 -4.44 -2.66
C GLY A 34 14.11 -5.21 -3.13
N THR A 35 13.49 -5.99 -2.26
CA THR A 35 12.20 -6.62 -2.45
C THR A 35 11.09 -5.69 -1.97
N VAL A 36 10.01 -5.58 -2.74
CA VAL A 36 8.79 -4.88 -2.34
C VAL A 36 7.72 -5.92 -2.09
N SER A 37 7.05 -5.82 -0.95
CA SER A 37 5.95 -6.69 -0.58
C SER A 37 4.80 -5.90 0.06
N LEU A 38 3.63 -6.52 0.12
CA LEU A 38 2.46 -5.99 0.80
C LEU A 38 2.14 -6.86 2.01
N GLU A 39 2.33 -6.33 3.21
CA GLU A 39 1.89 -6.96 4.44
C GLU A 39 0.39 -6.73 4.61
N THR A 40 -0.38 -7.82 4.62
CA THR A 40 -1.84 -7.81 4.81
C THR A 40 -2.20 -8.49 6.13
N GLY A 41 -3.46 -8.34 6.56
CA GLY A 41 -3.98 -9.11 7.70
C GLY A 41 -4.03 -10.64 7.48
N ARG A 42 -3.70 -11.14 6.29
CA ARG A 42 -3.68 -12.57 5.94
C ARG A 42 -2.29 -13.13 5.66
N GLY A 43 -1.26 -12.28 5.73
CA GLY A 43 0.11 -12.62 5.34
C GLY A 43 0.69 -11.62 4.35
N GLU A 44 1.82 -11.96 3.76
CA GLU A 44 2.61 -11.09 2.90
C GLU A 44 2.49 -11.49 1.43
N ILE A 45 2.36 -10.51 0.54
CA ILE A 45 2.33 -10.71 -0.92
C ILE A 45 3.59 -10.06 -1.49
N VAL A 46 4.49 -10.86 -2.05
CA VAL A 46 5.66 -10.33 -2.77
C VAL A 46 5.19 -9.74 -4.09
N LEU A 47 5.58 -8.51 -4.37
CA LEU A 47 5.17 -7.77 -5.55
C LEU A 47 6.25 -7.82 -6.63
N ASP A 48 5.85 -7.55 -7.87
CA ASP A 48 6.72 -7.34 -9.01
C ASP A 48 6.04 -6.39 -10.03
N GLU A 49 6.62 -6.24 -11.21
CA GLU A 49 6.11 -5.37 -12.28
C GLU A 49 4.75 -5.80 -12.87
N THR A 50 4.27 -7.01 -12.56
CA THR A 50 2.95 -7.51 -12.99
C THR A 50 1.80 -6.93 -12.15
N TYR A 51 2.11 -6.28 -11.03
CA TYR A 51 1.13 -5.62 -10.19
C TYR A 51 0.93 -4.15 -10.55
N VAL A 52 -0.31 -3.68 -10.39
CA VAL A 52 -0.60 -2.26 -10.21
C VAL A 52 -0.53 -1.98 -8.72
N ILE A 53 0.32 -1.02 -8.33
CA ILE A 53 0.53 -0.62 -6.94
C ILE A 53 0.00 0.81 -6.77
N GLU A 54 -0.82 1.02 -5.75
CA GLU A 54 -1.23 2.36 -5.36
C GLU A 54 -1.05 2.59 -3.87
N VAL A 55 -0.33 3.65 -3.52
CA VAL A 55 -0.05 4.04 -2.14
C VAL A 55 -0.99 5.15 -1.69
N TYR A 56 -1.43 5.09 -0.43
CA TYR A 56 -2.29 6.10 0.17
C TYR A 56 -1.44 7.23 0.77
N SER A 57 -1.58 8.43 0.22
CA SER A 57 -0.96 9.66 0.73
C SER A 57 -1.92 10.82 0.52
N ASP A 58 -1.86 11.83 1.38
CA ASP A 58 -2.61 13.08 1.21
C ASP A 58 -4.12 12.88 0.97
N GLY A 59 -4.69 11.86 1.61
CA GLY A 59 -6.12 11.55 1.56
C GLY A 59 -6.58 10.75 0.34
N LYS A 60 -5.67 10.31 -0.56
CA LYS A 60 -6.03 9.54 -1.77
C LYS A 60 -4.97 8.51 -2.17
N TYR A 61 -5.34 7.64 -3.10
CA TYR A 61 -4.42 6.66 -3.68
C TYR A 61 -3.65 7.25 -4.87
N HIS A 62 -2.35 6.98 -4.92
CA HIS A 62 -1.42 7.41 -5.95
C HIS A 62 -0.76 6.19 -6.59
N PRO A 63 -0.81 6.04 -7.93
CA PRO A 63 -0.14 4.93 -8.59
C PRO A 63 1.38 5.10 -8.54
N ILE A 64 2.08 3.99 -8.28
CA ILE A 64 3.54 3.88 -8.37
C ILE A 64 3.92 2.60 -9.11
N THR A 65 5.11 2.57 -9.70
CA THR A 65 5.71 1.34 -10.24
C THR A 65 6.43 0.55 -9.15
N TYR A 66 6.68 -0.73 -9.40
CA TYR A 66 7.51 -1.54 -8.51
C TYR A 66 8.93 -0.94 -8.38
N ASP A 67 9.51 -0.50 -9.50
CA ASP A 67 10.79 0.24 -9.49
C ASP A 67 10.76 1.53 -8.65
N GLN A 68 9.67 2.29 -8.66
CA GLN A 68 9.52 3.47 -7.80
C GLN A 68 9.43 3.08 -6.33
N ALA A 69 8.68 2.04 -6.00
CA ALA A 69 8.55 1.52 -4.64
C ALA A 69 9.93 1.14 -4.05
N ARG A 70 10.76 0.42 -4.81
CA ARG A 70 12.07 -0.07 -4.33
C ARG A 70 13.19 0.98 -4.34
N SER A 71 13.12 1.98 -5.22
CA SER A 71 14.27 2.85 -5.52
C SER A 71 14.10 4.29 -5.05
N THR A 72 12.88 4.72 -4.73
CA THR A 72 12.64 6.10 -4.30
C THR A 72 13.02 6.25 -2.84
N ILE A 73 14.03 7.08 -2.57
CA ILE A 73 14.56 7.34 -1.23
C ILE A 73 14.17 8.74 -0.77
N SER A 74 13.67 8.86 0.45
CA SER A 74 13.36 10.13 1.10
C SER A 74 14.64 10.91 1.46
N SER A 75 14.50 12.18 1.82
CA SER A 75 15.65 13.04 2.15
C SER A 75 16.45 12.59 3.38
N ASP A 76 15.85 11.77 4.24
CA ASP A 76 16.45 11.16 5.43
C ASP A 76 16.99 9.73 5.19
N GLY A 77 17.00 9.26 3.94
CA GLY A 77 17.70 8.03 3.54
C GLY A 77 16.88 6.75 3.61
N TRP A 78 15.55 6.84 3.80
CA TRP A 78 14.65 5.69 3.89
C TRP A 78 13.90 5.44 2.59
N PRO A 79 13.47 4.20 2.28
CA PRO A 79 12.53 3.96 1.18
C PRO A 79 11.24 4.78 1.38
N LEU A 80 10.98 5.71 0.46
CA LEU A 80 9.97 6.76 0.62
C LEU A 80 8.56 6.20 0.86
N TYR A 81 8.24 5.09 0.20
CA TYR A 81 6.90 4.50 0.22
C TYR A 81 6.74 3.39 1.26
N ALA A 82 7.81 2.99 1.95
CA ALA A 82 7.74 1.95 2.98
C ALA A 82 6.89 2.42 4.17
N GLY A 83 6.07 1.52 4.69
CA GLY A 83 5.14 1.79 5.80
C GLY A 83 3.83 2.46 5.38
N LEU A 84 3.67 2.90 4.13
CA LEU A 84 2.41 3.48 3.65
C LEU A 84 1.36 2.38 3.44
N GLU A 85 0.08 2.73 3.68
CA GLU A 85 -1.03 1.87 3.25
C GLU A 85 -1.04 1.80 1.72
N ALA A 86 -1.17 0.61 1.17
CA ALA A 86 -1.19 0.39 -0.27
C ALA A 86 -2.25 -0.64 -0.66
N ARG A 87 -2.76 -0.52 -1.89
CA ARG A 87 -3.63 -1.50 -2.54
C ARG A 87 -3.00 -1.99 -3.83
N VAL A 88 -3.24 -3.26 -4.14
CA VAL A 88 -2.66 -3.93 -5.31
C VAL A 88 -3.69 -4.73 -6.09
N LYS A 89 -3.45 -4.89 -7.38
CA LYS A 89 -4.14 -5.84 -8.28
C LYS A 89 -3.17 -6.34 -9.32
N ALA A 90 -3.35 -7.56 -9.79
CA ALA A 90 -2.69 -8.01 -11.01
C ALA A 90 -3.13 -7.12 -12.19
N ARG A 91 -2.20 -6.88 -13.12
CA ARG A 91 -2.48 -6.18 -14.38
C ARG A 91 -3.38 -6.97 -15.32
#